data_AF-A0A2W6IWA4-F1
#
_entry.id   AF-A0A2W6IWA4-F1
#
_cell.length_a   1.000
_cell.length_b   1.000
_cell.length_c   1.000
_cell.angle_alpha   90.00
_cell.angle_beta   90.00
_cell.angle_gamma   90.00
#
_symmetry.space_group_name_H-M   'P 1'
#
loop_
_entity.id
_entity.type
_entity.pdbx_description
1 polymer ?
#
loop_
_entity_poly.entity_id
_entity_poly.type
_entity_poly.pdbx_seq_one_letter_code
_entity_poly.pdbx_strand_id
1 'polypeptide(L)'
;MDRKLGGLILLALATPAVAWAQDGYRRAGAALGQAIFGSSQEAYDREYERRVLLEGARQDAIRARQEADAAELQVKAVQRLQSIWIQLGLPDEEARSVASAFTWDAQMEAIRQRAARDGYKTTMDAGIKAYRDYQYPLANQLILAAYLLPVEPTP
;
A
#
# COMPACT_ATOMS: atom_id res chain seq x y z
N MET A 1 -10.83 -34.41 -19.08
CA MET A 1 -11.37 -34.30 -20.46
C MET A 1 -11.96 -35.64 -20.86
N ASP A 2 -13.20 -35.58 -21.32
CA ASP A 2 -14.11 -36.70 -21.62
C ASP A 2 -13.57 -37.60 -22.74
N ARG A 3 -13.61 -38.94 -22.54
CA ARG A 3 -13.24 -39.94 -23.58
C ARG A 3 -14.10 -39.84 -24.85
N LYS A 4 -15.19 -39.05 -24.82
CA LYS A 4 -16.08 -38.76 -25.93
C LYS A 4 -15.46 -37.85 -27.01
N LEU A 5 -14.44 -37.05 -26.69
CA LEU A 5 -13.74 -36.20 -27.67
C LEU A 5 -12.77 -36.99 -28.56
N GLY A 6 -12.13 -38.04 -28.02
CA GLY A 6 -11.21 -38.90 -28.78
C GLY A 6 -11.91 -39.73 -29.86
N GLY A 7 -13.18 -40.12 -29.62
CA GLY A 7 -13.99 -40.86 -30.59
C GLY A 7 -14.47 -40.03 -31.78
N LEU A 8 -14.74 -38.74 -31.57
CA LEU A 8 -15.19 -37.82 -32.63
C LEU A 8 -14.05 -37.41 -33.59
N ILE A 9 -12.81 -37.32 -33.09
CA ILE A 9 -11.63 -37.00 -33.92
C ILE A 9 -11.25 -38.18 -34.83
N LEU A 10 -11.41 -39.42 -34.35
CA LEU A 10 -11.17 -40.61 -35.17
C LEU A 10 -12.26 -40.83 -36.23
N LEU A 11 -13.50 -40.39 -35.98
CA LEU A 11 -14.59 -40.51 -36.95
C LEU A 11 -14.48 -39.51 -38.12
N ALA A 12 -13.86 -38.35 -37.90
CA ALA A 12 -13.65 -37.33 -38.94
C ALA A 12 -12.48 -37.62 -39.90
N LEU A 13 -11.57 -38.53 -39.52
CA LEU A 13 -10.43 -38.94 -40.35
C LEU A 13 -10.73 -40.15 -41.25
N ALA A 14 -11.86 -40.83 -41.05
CA ALA A 14 -12.24 -42.05 -41.78
C ALA A 14 -13.24 -41.81 -42.92
N THR A 15 -13.61 -40.56 -43.23
CA THR A 15 -14.51 -40.27 -44.36
C THR A 15 -13.71 -40.01 -45.63
N PRO A 16 -13.92 -40.77 -46.73
CA PRO A 16 -13.19 -40.59 -47.99
C PRO A 16 -13.34 -39.19 -48.62
N ALA A 17 -14.33 -38.40 -48.16
CA ALA A 17 -14.64 -37.07 -48.67
C ALA A 17 -13.58 -36.00 -48.35
N VAL A 18 -12.77 -36.17 -47.28
CA VAL A 18 -11.72 -35.18 -46.91
C VAL A 18 -10.40 -35.46 -47.65
N ALA A 19 -10.19 -36.69 -48.10
CA ALA A 19 -8.95 -37.11 -48.76
C ALA A 19 -8.82 -36.66 -50.23
N TRP A 20 -9.92 -36.24 -50.86
CA TRP A 20 -9.95 -35.86 -52.28
C TRP A 20 -9.91 -34.34 -52.55
N ALA A 21 -9.69 -33.52 -51.53
CA ALA A 21 -9.42 -32.10 -51.70
C ALA A 21 -7.95 -31.82 -51.36
N GLN A 22 -7.14 -31.39 -52.34
CA GLN A 22 -5.74 -30.96 -52.12
C GLN A 22 -5.61 -29.87 -51.03
N ASP A 23 -6.70 -29.15 -50.72
CA ASP A 23 -6.78 -28.13 -49.67
C ASP A 23 -7.51 -28.57 -48.39
N GLY A 24 -8.11 -29.77 -48.36
CA GLY A 24 -8.99 -30.24 -47.27
C GLY A 24 -8.25 -30.45 -45.95
N TYR A 25 -7.12 -31.17 -45.99
CA TYR A 25 -6.25 -31.35 -44.82
C TYR A 25 -5.61 -30.05 -44.34
N ARG A 26 -5.32 -29.12 -45.26
CA ARG A 26 -4.75 -27.81 -44.93
C ARG A 26 -5.76 -26.92 -44.20
N ARG A 27 -7.02 -26.90 -44.64
CA ARG A 27 -8.10 -26.16 -43.96
C ARG A 27 -8.53 -26.83 -42.65
N ALA A 28 -8.57 -28.16 -42.58
CA ALA A 28 -8.83 -28.88 -41.34
C ALA A 28 -7.71 -28.67 -40.31
N GLY A 29 -6.44 -28.66 -40.75
CA GLY A 29 -5.28 -28.32 -39.91
C GLY A 29 -5.27 -26.86 -39.45
N ALA A 30 -5.67 -25.92 -40.32
CA ALA A 30 -5.80 -24.50 -39.96
C ALA A 30 -6.97 -24.25 -38.99
N ALA A 31 -8.10 -24.93 -39.16
CA ALA A 31 -9.26 -24.83 -38.27
C ALA A 31 -9.01 -25.48 -36.90
N LEU A 32 -8.34 -26.65 -36.86
CA LEU A 32 -7.87 -27.26 -35.61
C LEU A 32 -6.79 -26.40 -34.94
N GLY A 33 -5.88 -25.80 -35.72
CA GLY A 33 -4.91 -24.83 -35.24
C GLY A 33 -5.57 -23.58 -34.63
N GLN A 34 -6.54 -22.97 -35.31
CA GLN A 34 -7.28 -21.81 -34.79
C GLN A 34 -8.12 -22.15 -33.56
N ALA A 35 -8.80 -23.29 -33.53
CA ALA A 35 -9.66 -23.67 -32.40
C ALA A 35 -8.84 -24.03 -31.14
N ILE A 36 -7.68 -24.68 -31.31
CA ILE A 36 -6.83 -25.10 -30.17
C ILE A 36 -5.91 -23.94 -29.72
N PHE A 37 -5.29 -23.19 -30.64
CA PHE A 37 -4.38 -22.10 -30.28
C PHE A 37 -5.11 -20.77 -30.01
N GLY A 38 -6.19 -20.45 -30.72
CA GLY A 38 -6.99 -19.24 -30.48
C GLY A 38 -7.69 -19.26 -29.12
N SER A 39 -8.20 -20.42 -28.68
CA SER A 39 -8.75 -20.58 -27.33
C SER A 39 -7.69 -20.54 -26.23
N SER A 40 -6.45 -20.96 -26.53
CA SER A 40 -5.32 -20.85 -25.59
C SER A 40 -4.81 -19.41 -25.45
N GLN A 41 -4.84 -18.63 -26.53
CA GLN A 41 -4.47 -17.22 -26.54
C GLN A 41 -5.51 -16.39 -25.77
N GLU A 42 -6.80 -16.55 -26.06
CA GLU A 42 -7.87 -15.86 -25.32
C GLU A 42 -7.96 -16.27 -23.85
N ALA A 43 -7.61 -17.52 -23.52
CA ALA A 43 -7.51 -17.97 -22.13
C ALA A 43 -6.30 -17.35 -21.44
N TYR A 44 -5.16 -17.27 -22.14
CA TYR A 44 -3.95 -16.61 -21.65
C TYR A 44 -4.17 -15.11 -21.44
N ASP A 45 -4.79 -14.43 -22.40
CA ASP A 45 -5.07 -13.00 -22.34
C ASP A 45 -6.03 -12.67 -21.19
N ARG A 46 -7.09 -13.47 -20.99
CA ARG A 46 -7.99 -13.33 -19.83
C ARG A 46 -7.30 -13.60 -18.50
N GLU A 47 -6.42 -14.60 -18.43
CA GLU A 47 -5.64 -14.92 -17.24
C GLU A 47 -4.63 -13.80 -16.94
N TYR A 48 -4.02 -13.22 -17.97
CA TYR A 48 -3.11 -12.08 -17.87
C TYR A 48 -3.84 -10.82 -17.39
N GLU A 49 -4.96 -10.45 -18.02
CA GLU A 49 -5.82 -9.34 -17.57
C GLU A 49 -6.25 -9.52 -16.11
N ARG A 50 -6.68 -10.73 -15.75
CA ARG A 50 -7.04 -11.06 -14.37
C ARG A 50 -5.86 -10.86 -13.40
N ARG A 51 -4.65 -11.27 -13.77
CA ARG A 51 -3.44 -11.07 -12.95
C ARG A 51 -3.10 -9.58 -12.81
N VAL A 52 -3.19 -8.81 -13.89
CA VAL A 52 -2.93 -7.36 -13.87
C VAL A 52 -3.95 -6.66 -12.96
N LEU A 53 -5.23 -7.01 -13.04
CA LEU A 53 -6.28 -6.45 -12.19
C LEU A 53 -6.08 -6.83 -10.71
N LEU A 54 -5.72 -8.08 -10.42
CA LEU A 54 -5.44 -8.52 -9.06
C LEU A 54 -4.19 -7.86 -8.46
N GLU A 55 -3.16 -7.64 -9.27
CA GLU A 55 -1.95 -6.92 -8.85
C GLU A 55 -2.25 -5.44 -8.58
N GLY A 56 -3.06 -4.81 -9.44
CA GLY A 56 -3.55 -3.44 -9.20
C GLY A 56 -4.35 -3.34 -7.90
N ALA A 57 -5.32 -4.22 -7.70
CA ALA A 57 -6.12 -4.28 -6.46
C ALA A 57 -5.25 -4.55 -5.22
N ARG A 58 -4.19 -5.35 -5.36
CA ARG A 58 -3.23 -5.60 -4.27
C ARG A 58 -2.44 -4.34 -3.92
N GLN A 59 -1.98 -3.58 -4.91
CA GLN A 59 -1.27 -2.32 -4.69
C GLN A 59 -2.18 -1.27 -4.05
N ASP A 60 -3.43 -1.18 -4.49
CA ASP A 60 -4.43 -0.28 -3.91
C ASP A 60 -4.72 -0.64 -2.44
N ALA A 61 -4.85 -1.94 -2.13
CA ALA A 61 -5.04 -2.41 -0.76
C ALA A 61 -3.82 -2.11 0.14
N ILE A 62 -2.60 -2.22 -0.40
CA ILE A 62 -1.38 -1.86 0.33
C ILE A 62 -1.36 -0.35 0.61
N ARG A 63 -1.66 0.48 -0.39
CA ARG A 63 -1.72 1.94 -0.23
C ARG A 63 -2.78 2.35 0.79
N ALA A 64 -4.00 1.82 0.68
CA ALA A 64 -5.09 2.10 1.62
C ALA A 64 -4.74 1.69 3.05
N ARG A 65 -4.03 0.56 3.23
CA ARG A 65 -3.53 0.14 4.54
C ARG A 65 -2.48 1.08 5.11
N GLN A 66 -1.53 1.54 4.28
CA GLN A 66 -0.52 2.51 4.71
C GLN A 66 -1.15 3.85 5.09
N GLU A 67 -2.16 4.31 4.36
CA GLU A 67 -2.92 5.52 4.67
C GLU A 67 -3.71 5.36 5.98
N ALA A 68 -4.35 4.20 6.20
CA ALA A 68 -5.05 3.89 7.44
C ALA A 68 -4.09 3.84 8.65
N ASP A 69 -2.94 3.20 8.49
CA ASP A 69 -1.91 3.13 9.54
C ASP A 69 -1.35 4.53 9.87
N ALA A 70 -1.14 5.38 8.85
CA ALA A 70 -0.70 6.77 9.04
C ALA A 70 -1.76 7.63 9.74
N ALA A 71 -3.04 7.46 9.39
CA ALA A 71 -4.15 8.14 10.04
C ALA A 71 -4.29 7.72 11.52
N GLU A 72 -4.13 6.43 11.82
CA GLU A 72 -4.15 5.93 13.19
C GLU A 72 -2.99 6.50 14.02
N LEU A 73 -1.78 6.52 13.46
CA LEU A 73 -0.61 7.12 14.10
C LEU A 73 -0.81 8.62 14.38
N GLN A 74 -1.40 9.34 13.43
CA GLN A 74 -1.75 10.75 13.58
C GLN A 74 -2.70 10.97 14.78
N VAL A 75 -3.77 10.18 14.90
CA VAL A 75 -4.73 10.30 16.02
C VAL A 75 -4.04 10.03 17.36
N LYS A 76 -3.24 8.96 17.46
CA LYS A 76 -2.50 8.63 18.68
C LYS A 76 -1.50 9.71 19.07
N ALA A 77 -0.80 10.28 18.08
CA ALA A 77 0.16 11.36 18.30
C ALA A 77 -0.52 12.62 18.84
N VAL A 78 -1.66 13.02 18.27
CA VAL A 78 -2.45 14.18 18.75
C VAL A 78 -2.92 13.96 20.19
N GLN A 79 -3.49 12.80 20.51
CA GLN A 79 -3.92 12.48 21.88
C GLN A 79 -2.75 12.51 22.87
N ARG A 80 -1.60 11.97 22.46
CA ARG A 80 -0.39 12.00 23.29
C ARG A 80 0.11 13.42 23.51
N LEU A 81 0.13 14.24 22.47
CA LEU A 81 0.52 15.65 22.54
C LEU A 81 -0.39 16.45 23.46
N GLN A 82 -1.71 16.27 23.36
CA GLN A 82 -2.65 16.92 24.29
C GLN A 82 -2.29 16.58 25.74
N SER A 83 -2.01 15.30 26.04
CA SER A 83 -1.63 14.88 27.40
C SER A 83 -0.30 15.50 27.84
N ILE A 84 0.69 15.59 26.96
CA ILE A 84 1.99 16.23 27.27
C ILE A 84 1.79 17.72 27.55
N TRP A 85 1.00 18.43 26.74
CA TRP A 85 0.75 19.85 26.95
C TRP A 85 0.02 20.13 28.27
N ILE A 86 -0.92 19.28 28.66
CA ILE A 86 -1.57 19.36 29.98
C ILE A 86 -0.54 19.17 31.10
N GLN A 87 0.37 18.20 30.97
CA GLN A 87 1.46 17.99 31.94
C GLN A 87 2.41 19.19 32.03
N LEU A 88 2.58 19.92 30.92
CA LEU A 88 3.36 21.16 30.85
C LEU A 88 2.60 22.38 31.38
N GLY A 89 1.34 22.22 31.80
CA GLY A 89 0.54 23.26 32.47
C GLY A 89 -0.46 23.99 31.59
N LEU A 90 -0.67 23.56 30.34
CA LEU A 90 -1.72 24.14 29.50
C LEU A 90 -3.11 23.65 29.96
N PRO A 91 -4.13 24.53 29.98
CA PRO A 91 -5.53 24.12 30.14
C PRO A 91 -5.95 23.12 29.05
N ASP A 92 -6.88 22.20 29.35
CA ASP A 92 -7.28 21.12 28.43
C ASP A 92 -7.74 21.64 27.05
N GLU A 93 -8.55 22.70 27.02
CA GLU A 93 -9.05 23.28 25.77
C GLU A 93 -7.91 23.84 24.90
N GLU A 94 -6.95 24.51 25.52
CA GLU A 94 -5.78 25.06 24.83
C GLU A 94 -4.84 23.95 24.37
N ALA A 95 -4.58 22.96 25.23
CA ALA A 95 -3.76 21.80 24.90
C ALA A 95 -4.35 21.02 23.70
N ARG A 96 -5.68 20.85 23.66
CA ARG A 96 -6.39 20.22 22.54
C ARG A 96 -6.24 21.05 21.26
N SER A 97 -6.42 22.37 21.35
CA SER A 97 -6.27 23.28 20.22
C SER A 97 -4.84 23.23 19.66
N VAL A 98 -3.82 23.33 20.52
CA VAL A 98 -2.42 23.28 20.11
C VAL A 98 -2.08 21.92 19.50
N ALA A 99 -2.43 20.81 20.17
CA ALA A 99 -2.15 19.46 19.69
C ALA A 99 -2.80 19.16 18.33
N SER A 100 -3.97 19.75 18.04
CA SER A 100 -4.67 19.58 16.76
C SER A 100 -3.87 20.11 15.55
N ALA A 101 -2.93 21.01 15.77
CA ALA A 101 -2.05 21.55 14.73
C ALA A 101 -0.91 20.59 14.32
N PHE A 102 -0.78 19.43 14.98
CA PHE A 102 0.22 18.42 14.61
C PHE A 102 -0.09 17.78 13.25
N THR A 103 0.94 17.49 12.47
CA THR A 103 0.83 16.66 11.26
C THR A 103 2.02 15.72 11.17
N TRP A 104 1.72 14.44 10.93
CA TRP A 104 2.71 13.41 10.66
C TRP A 104 3.16 13.52 9.20
N ASP A 105 4.32 14.16 8.99
CA ASP A 105 4.87 14.43 7.67
C ASP A 105 6.34 13.99 7.55
N ALA A 106 6.95 14.26 6.39
CA ALA A 106 8.34 13.94 6.13
C ALA A 106 9.34 14.74 7.00
N GLN A 107 8.96 15.90 7.54
CA GLN A 107 9.84 16.69 8.42
C GLN A 107 9.97 16.04 9.79
N MET A 108 8.93 15.34 10.24
CA MET A 108 8.92 14.67 11.54
C MET A 108 10.10 13.71 11.72
N GLU A 109 10.46 12.93 10.69
CA GLU A 109 11.57 11.98 10.79
C GLU A 109 12.94 12.70 10.89
N ALA A 110 13.12 13.80 10.14
CA ALA A 110 14.31 14.63 10.26
C ALA A 110 14.43 15.27 11.66
N ILE A 111 13.29 15.72 12.23
CA ILE A 111 13.21 16.26 13.59
C ILE A 111 13.54 15.18 14.62
N ARG A 112 13.05 13.95 14.46
CA ARG A 112 13.39 12.82 15.35
C ARG A 112 14.87 12.48 15.35
N GLN A 113 15.47 12.40 14.16
CA GLN A 113 16.92 12.15 14.04
C GLN A 113 17.74 13.27 14.68
N ARG A 114 17.30 14.52 14.52
CA ARG A 114 17.92 15.66 15.20
C ARG A 114 17.74 15.58 16.71
N ALA A 115 16.54 15.30 17.20
CA ALA A 115 16.25 15.16 18.63
C ALA A 115 17.12 14.07 19.28
N ALA A 116 17.37 12.97 18.57
CA ALA A 116 18.24 11.89 19.05
C ALA A 116 19.69 12.34 19.23
N ARG A 117 20.16 13.32 18.45
CA ARG A 117 21.49 13.94 18.62
C ARG A 117 21.51 15.02 19.69
N ASP A 118 20.49 15.88 19.69
CA ASP A 118 20.44 17.08 20.54
C ASP A 118 20.00 16.74 21.99
N GLY A 119 19.34 15.60 22.18
CA GLY A 119 18.85 15.10 23.46
C GLY A 119 17.50 15.68 23.89
N TYR A 120 16.92 15.07 24.93
CA TYR A 120 15.57 15.41 25.41
C TYR A 120 15.42 16.89 25.78
N LYS A 121 16.29 17.40 26.67
CA LYS A 121 16.16 18.75 27.23
C LYS A 121 16.26 19.82 26.15
N THR A 122 17.30 19.76 25.31
CA THR A 122 17.53 20.70 24.21
C THR A 122 16.34 20.74 23.24
N THR A 123 15.83 19.56 22.88
CA THR A 123 14.69 19.44 21.95
C THR A 123 13.40 19.95 22.58
N MET A 124 13.16 19.63 23.86
CA MET A 124 12.00 20.10 24.61
C MET A 124 12.01 21.63 24.77
N ASP A 125 13.14 22.22 25.13
CA ASP A 125 13.30 23.69 25.25
C ASP A 125 13.03 24.39 23.90
N ALA A 126 13.53 23.82 22.81
CA ALA A 126 13.23 24.31 21.46
C ALA A 126 11.73 24.21 21.11
N GLY A 127 11.07 23.12 21.52
CA GLY A 127 9.64 22.94 21.36
C GLY A 127 8.81 23.97 22.14
N ILE A 128 9.16 24.21 23.41
CA ILE A 128 8.51 25.23 24.25
C ILE A 128 8.73 26.63 23.67
N LYS A 129 9.94 26.93 23.18
CA LYS A 129 10.22 28.19 22.49
C LYS A 129 9.36 28.34 21.23
N ALA A 130 9.27 27.31 20.39
CA ALA A 130 8.44 27.34 19.19
C ALA A 130 6.96 27.60 19.52
N TYR A 131 6.43 27.03 20.60
CA TYR A 131 5.08 27.33 21.07
C TYR A 131 4.91 28.80 21.48
N ARG A 132 5.86 29.37 22.24
CA ARG A 132 5.85 30.80 22.59
C ARG A 132 5.96 31.72 21.37
N ASP A 133 6.64 31.26 20.34
CA ASP A 133 6.76 31.94 19.04
C ASP A 133 5.54 31.67 18.12
N TYR A 134 4.46 31.06 18.65
CA TYR A 134 3.22 30.72 17.95
C TYR A 134 3.37 29.73 16.78
N GLN A 135 4.47 28.97 16.75
CA GLN A 135 4.76 27.95 15.73
C GLN A 135 4.28 26.57 16.17
N TYR A 136 2.96 26.43 16.37
CA TYR A 136 2.36 25.23 16.96
C TYR A 136 2.68 23.90 16.25
N PRO A 137 2.69 23.82 14.90
CA PRO A 137 3.06 22.57 14.22
C PRO A 137 4.48 22.11 14.56
N LEU A 138 5.44 23.03 14.50
CA LEU A 138 6.84 22.75 14.83
C LEU A 138 7.02 22.42 16.32
N ALA A 139 6.34 23.16 17.20
CA ALA A 139 6.35 22.90 18.64
C ALA A 139 5.90 21.47 18.95
N ASN A 140 4.78 21.04 18.36
CA ASN A 140 4.26 19.68 18.50
C ASN A 140 5.23 18.63 17.98
N GLN A 141 5.81 18.83 16.81
CA GLN A 141 6.78 17.89 16.24
C GLN A 141 8.02 17.74 17.14
N LEU A 142 8.57 18.86 17.64
CA LEU A 142 9.73 18.86 18.54
C LEU A 142 9.42 18.19 19.88
N ILE A 143 8.28 18.51 20.51
CA ILE A 143 7.90 17.97 21.81
C ILE A 143 7.62 16.46 21.71
N LEU A 144 6.90 16.04 20.68
CA LEU A 144 6.68 14.61 20.44
C LEU A 144 7.99 13.88 20.16
N ALA A 145 8.87 14.46 19.34
CA ALA A 145 10.18 13.87 19.03
C ALA A 145 11.06 13.73 20.28
N ALA A 146 11.10 14.75 21.14
CA ALA A 146 11.79 14.70 22.43
C ALA A 146 11.24 13.57 23.30
N TYR A 147 9.91 13.43 23.38
CA TYR A 147 9.26 12.42 24.21
C TYR A 147 9.47 10.97 23.70
N LEU A 148 9.66 10.80 22.39
CA LEU A 148 9.90 9.49 21.76
C LEU A 148 11.37 9.06 21.79
N LEU A 149 12.27 9.87 22.39
CA LEU A 149 13.66 9.46 22.54
C LEU A 149 13.75 8.19 23.41
N PRO A 150 14.64 7.25 23.04
CA PRO A 150 14.87 6.08 23.86
C PRO A 150 15.31 6.53 25.25
N VAL A 151 14.56 6.14 26.28
CA VAL A 151 15.02 6.28 27.66
C VAL A 151 16.21 5.36 27.78
N GLU A 152 17.42 5.90 27.94
CA GLU A 152 18.57 5.07 28.30
C GLU A 152 18.18 4.32 29.58
N PRO A 153 18.30 2.97 29.62
CA PRO A 153 18.08 2.26 30.86
C PRO A 153 19.06 2.82 31.88
N THR A 154 18.54 3.37 32.97
CA THR A 154 19.36 3.81 34.11
C THR A 154 20.31 2.67 34.48
N PRO A 155 21.64 2.91 34.51
CA PRO A 155 22.61 1.90 34.91
C PRO A 155 22.42 1.46 36.37
#